data_AF-A0A654U5D6-F1
#
_entry.id   AF-A0A654U5D6-F1
#
_cell.length_a   1.000
_cell.length_b   1.000
_cell.length_c   1.000
_cell.angle_alpha   90.00
_cell.angle_beta   90.00
_cell.angle_gamma   90.00
#
_symmetry.space_group_name_H-M   'P 1'
#
loop_
_entity.id
_entity.type
_entity.pdbx_description
1 polymer ?
#
loop_
_entity_poly.entity_id
_entity_poly.type
_entity_poly.pdbx_seq_one_letter_code
_entity_poly.pdbx_strand_id
1 'polypeptide(L)' 'MVCRYADGVGHPFWFSRTVFGELARLHGDKGVWKLVHSGRHPVRELAVDGCVPLDVDTWDDYRRLLESVPS' A
#
# COMPACT_ATOMS: atom_id res chain seq x y z
N MET A 1 8.56 5.56 2.14
CA MET A 1 7.83 5.52 3.42
C MET A 1 6.52 4.80 3.17
N VAL A 2 6.10 3.97 4.11
CA VAL A 2 4.85 3.20 4.06
C VAL A 2 4.01 3.47 5.30
N CYS A 3 2.69 3.32 5.20
CA CYS A 3 1.80 3.41 6.36
C CYS A 3 1.74 2.05 7.09
N ARG A 4 1.92 2.08 8.41
CA ARG A 4 1.74 0.95 9.33
C ARG A 4 0.44 1.18 10.10
N TYR A 5 -0.56 0.39 9.75
CA TYR A 5 -1.86 0.31 10.41
C TYR A 5 -1.83 -0.77 11.50
N ALA A 6 -2.91 -0.87 12.28
CA ALA A 6 -3.04 -1.84 13.36
C ALA A 6 -2.94 -3.30 12.88
N ASP A 7 -3.36 -3.58 11.65
CA ASP A 7 -3.45 -4.91 11.04
C ASP A 7 -2.42 -5.15 9.92
N GLY A 8 -1.57 -4.17 9.59
CA GLY A 8 -0.52 -4.39 8.59
C GLY A 8 0.08 -3.13 7.98
N VAL A 9 0.96 -3.32 6.99
CA VAL A 9 1.41 -2.23 6.12
C VAL A 9 0.46 -2.13 4.95
N GLY A 10 0.10 -0.90 4.57
CA GLY A 10 -0.82 -0.65 3.47
C GLY A 10 -0.51 0.65 2.73
N HIS A 11 -1.20 0.85 1.61
CA HIS A 11 -1.20 2.11 0.89
C HIS A 11 -1.78 3.24 1.78
N PRO A 12 -1.40 4.51 1.53
CA PRO A 12 -0.52 4.99 0.46
C PRO A 12 0.98 4.82 0.74
N PHE A 13 1.77 4.78 -0.33
CA PHE A 13 3.24 4.79 -0.26
C PHE A 13 3.79 6.10 -0.78
N TRP A 14 4.82 6.61 -0.09
CA TRP A 14 5.61 7.75 -0.54
C TRP A 14 6.98 7.30 -1.04
N PHE A 15 7.29 7.68 -2.28
CA PHE A 15 8.56 7.40 -2.94
C PHE A 15 9.33 8.69 -3.22
N SER A 16 10.62 8.73 -2.88
CA SER A 16 11.49 9.82 -3.28
C SER A 16 11.79 9.76 -4.79
N ARG A 17 12.11 10.90 -5.39
CA ARG A 17 12.46 10.97 -6.83
C ARG A 17 13.58 10.01 -7.22
N THR A 18 14.53 9.75 -6.32
CA THR A 18 15.69 8.87 -6.55
C THR A 18 15.31 7.44 -6.92
N VAL A 19 14.14 6.95 -6.50
CA VAL A 19 13.68 5.58 -6.80
C VAL A 19 12.79 5.49 -8.04
N PHE A 20 12.48 6.60 -8.70
CA PHE A 20 11.55 6.63 -9.84
C PHE A 20 12.05 5.81 -11.03
N GLY A 21 13.37 5.78 -11.26
CA GLY A 21 13.95 4.97 -12.34
C GLY A 21 13.74 3.47 -12.14
N GLU A 22 13.68 3.00 -10.90
CA GLU A 22 13.36 1.60 -10.59
C GLU A 22 11.87 1.32 -10.66
N LEU A 23 11.03 2.25 -10.17
CA LEU A 23 9.58 2.16 -10.30
C LEU A 23 9.15 2.00 -11.77
N ALA A 24 9.73 2.79 -12.67
CA ALA A 24 9.44 2.75 -14.10
C ALA A 24 9.81 1.42 -14.79
N ARG A 25 10.63 0.57 -14.14
CA ARG A 25 11.05 -0.75 -14.67
C ARG A 25 10.25 -1.90 -14.08
N LEU A 26 9.37 -1.65 -13.11
CA LEU A 26 8.51 -2.68 -12.56
C LEU A 26 7.48 -3.09 -13.61
N HIS A 27 7.28 -4.40 -13.74
CA HIS A 27 6.22 -4.93 -14.58
C HIS A 27 4.96 -5.10 -13.72
N GLY A 28 3.94 -4.30 -14.02
CA GLY A 28 2.65 -4.30 -13.33
C GLY A 28 2.63 -3.44 -12.06
N ASP A 29 1.49 -2.76 -11.84
CA ASP A 29 1.34 -1.74 -10.79
C ASP A 29 1.39 -2.31 -9.37
N LYS A 30 1.03 -3.59 -9.18
CA LYS A 30 1.19 -4.31 -7.90
C LYS A 30 2.65 -4.72 -7.60
N GLY A 31 3.58 -4.45 -8.52
CA GLY A 31 5.02 -4.78 -8.40
C GLY A 31 5.77 -3.96 -7.35
N VAL A 32 5.18 -2.87 -6.85
CA VAL A 32 5.83 -1.93 -5.93
C VAL A 32 6.23 -2.56 -4.60
N TRP A 33 5.50 -3.59 -4.15
CA TRP A 33 5.85 -4.35 -2.95
C TRP A 33 7.20 -5.04 -3.04
N LYS A 34 7.63 -5.44 -4.24
CA LYS A 34 8.97 -6.01 -4.45
C LYS A 34 10.05 -4.98 -4.14
N LEU A 35 9.81 -3.71 -4.47
CA LEU A 35 10.75 -2.63 -4.18
C LEU A 35 10.83 -2.37 -2.67
N VAL A 36 9.67 -2.28 -2.01
CA VAL A 36 9.56 -2.06 -0.55
C VAL A 36 10.27 -3.17 0.24
N HIS A 37 10.04 -4.44 -0.11
CA HIS A 37 10.63 -5.57 0.61
C HIS A 37 12.05 -5.94 0.15
N SER A 38 12.61 -5.26 -0.84
CA SER A 38 13.92 -5.66 -1.41
C SER A 38 15.12 -5.42 -0.48
N GLY A 39 14.97 -4.61 0.57
CA GLY A 39 16.07 -4.19 1.45
C GLY A 39 17.10 -3.24 0.80
N ARG A 40 16.94 -2.92 -0.50
CA ARG A 40 17.86 -2.06 -1.26
C ARG A 40 17.72 -0.58 -0.92
N HIS A 41 16.58 -0.18 -0.37
CA HIS A 41 16.28 1.19 0.02
C HIS A 41 15.82 1.22 1.47
N PRO A 42 16.17 2.26 2.25
CA PRO A 42 15.61 2.42 3.58
C PRO A 42 14.09 2.64 3.50
N VAL A 43 13.33 1.80 4.20
CA VAL A 43 11.88 1.94 4.32
C VAL A 43 11.57 2.46 5.73
N ARG A 44 10.91 3.62 5.78
CA ARG A 44 10.35 4.19 7.02
C ARG A 44 8.86 3.85 7.09
N GLU A 45 8.41 3.54 8.29
CA GLU A 45 7.01 3.26 8.60
C GLU A 45 6.42 4.44 9.36
N LEU A 46 5.27 4.93 8.88
CA LEU A 46 4.46 5.93 9.56
C LEU A 46 3.30 5.21 10.23
N ALA A 47 3.23 5.27 11.56
CA ALA A 47 2.08 4.74 12.29
C ALA A 47 0.82 5.52 11.94
N VAL A 48 -0.26 4.80 11.62
CA VAL A 48 -1.58 5.36 11.29
C VAL A 48 -2.62 4.64 12.14
N ASP A 49 -3.47 5.40 12.81
CA ASP A 49 -4.57 4.83 13.60
C ASP A 49 -5.63 4.22 12.68
N GLY A 50 -6.07 3.01 13.02
CA GLY A 50 -7.06 2.25 12.26
C GLY A 50 -6.49 1.07 11.50
N CYS A 51 -7.35 0.38 10.75
CA CYS A 51 -6.98 -0.73 9.89
C CYS A 51 -6.59 -0.25 8.49
N VAL A 52 -5.89 -1.11 7.73
CA VAL A 52 -5.61 -0.89 6.31
C VAL A 52 -6.94 -0.61 5.57
N PRO A 53 -7.00 0.41 4.70
CA PRO A 53 -8.17 0.67 3.87
C PRO A 53 -8.54 -0.55 3.02
N LEU A 54 -9.83 -0.86 2.93
CA LEU A 54 -10.34 -1.95 2.10
C LEU A 54 -10.02 -1.70 0.63
N ASP A 55 -9.54 -2.73 -0.06
CA ASP A 55 -9.45 -2.79 -1.52
C ASP A 55 -10.61 -3.60 -2.10
N VAL A 56 -10.79 -3.53 -3.43
CA VAL A 56 -11.87 -4.23 -4.14
C VAL A 56 -11.25 -5.00 -5.29
N ASP A 57 -10.88 -6.26 -5.02
CA ASP A 57 -10.41 -7.20 -6.04
C ASP A 57 -11.53 -8.18 -6.45
N THR A 58 -12.55 -8.36 -5.60
CA THR A 58 -13.70 -9.25 -5.84
C THR A 58 -15.04 -8.57 -5.56
N TRP A 59 -16.13 -9.22 -5.98
CA TRP A 59 -17.48 -8.75 -5.68
C TRP A 59 -17.79 -8.75 -4.17
N ASP A 60 -17.26 -9.73 -3.44
CA ASP A 60 -17.45 -9.79 -1.99
C ASP A 60 -16.70 -8.65 -1.29
N ASP A 61 -15.53 -8.27 -1.78
CA ASP A 61 -14.79 -7.11 -1.27
C ASP A 61 -15.57 -5.80 -1.49
N TYR A 62 -16.22 -5.66 -2.65
CA TYR A 62 -17.11 -4.54 -2.91
C TYR A 62 -18.26 -4.46 -1.91
N ARG A 63 -18.90 -5.59 -1.60
CA ARG A 63 -20.00 -5.63 -0.62
C ARG A 63 -19.51 -5.24 0.79
N ARG A 64 -18.35 -5.75 1.21
CA ARG A 64 -17.72 -5.36 2.47
C ARG A 64 -17.42 -3.87 2.53
N LEU A 65 -16.94 -3.29 1.42
CA LEU A 65 -16.70 -1.86 1.34
C LEU A 65 -18.01 -1.08 1.51
N LEU A 66 -19.10 -1.46 0.84
CA LEU A 66 -20.40 -0.80 0.99
C LEU A 66 -20.93 -0.87 2.43
N GLU A 67 -20.77 -2.01 3.10
CA GLU A 67 -21.19 -2.18 4.49
C GLU A 67 -20.37 -1.33 5.48
N SER A 68 -19.17 -0.89 5.10
CA SER A 68 -18.28 -0.08 5.95
C SER A 68 -18.57 1.42 5.93
N VAL A 69 -19.33 1.92 4.95
CA VAL A 69 -19.62 3.35 4.80
C VAL A 69 -20.87 3.73 5.60
N PRO A 70 -20.81 4.71 6.50
CA PRO A 70 -22.00 5.18 7.23
C PRO A 70 -23.05 5.76 6.26
N SER A 71 -24.32 5.49 6.53
CA SER A 71 -25.47 6.03 5.78
C SER A 71 -25.67 7.53 5.99
#